data_AF-A0A0N5A6G0-F1
#
_entry.id   AF-A0A0N5A6G0-F1
#
_cell.length_a   1.000
_cell.length_b   1.000
_cell.length_c   1.000
_cell.angle_alpha   90.00
_cell.angle_beta   90.00
_cell.angle_gamma   90.00
#
_symmetry.space_group_name_H-M   'P 1'
#
loop_
_entity.id
_entity.type
_entity.pdbx_description
1 polymer ?
#
loop_
_entity_poly.entity_id
_entity_poly.type
_entity_poly.pdbx_seq_one_letter_code
_entity_poly.pdbx_strand_id
1 'polypeptide(L)'
;MGQTHSGRKNSYARKDSQLTSFDFGFDVVHSDFDGYYGRLISTYSALDRSTFKNLFGDRFDKPLWDFYTTRSEIIEIPKELFIRKTRLLFSNNYGIFLQIFPNIDDLLKAVFVGADVNFGEDDKEIITQIKEQMLLTKPGKDGKSAVLIWVQRNCPRLFVPLQVRLINTITGKDKITYDFSSNLLTPVQMFLVKSALNPITYLNVHGTSVLKENGVNNWTSLYRSDKHGISTTRFEHHVFDYKRPTISIFKLINGQLAVLALDTEWKHSGEKYGSYFTTFISIKPSFFRTVRSNSLYSNFLLKNCPKGLSFDDLLSIEGDFSNVEAIEAWGVGDDNDILEQEKQKEFYAQAKLNCQKMPSHKEYVGETKTFKVQGASIDKEDS
;
A
#
# COMPACT_ATOMS: atom_id res chain seq x y z
N MET A 1 -1.13 53.23 -14.65
CA MET A 1 0.17 52.55 -14.51
C MET A 1 0.21 51.86 -13.16
N GLY A 2 0.60 50.58 -13.12
CA GLY A 2 0.95 49.86 -11.88
C GLY A 2 -0.15 49.08 -11.18
N GLN A 3 -0.62 47.97 -11.76
CA GLN A 3 -1.20 46.86 -10.98
C GLN A 3 -0.08 45.88 -10.63
N THR A 4 0.17 45.66 -9.34
CA THR A 4 1.05 44.59 -8.86
C THR A 4 0.20 43.37 -8.48
N HIS A 5 0.34 42.30 -9.25
CA HIS A 5 -0.08 40.96 -8.87
C HIS A 5 0.87 40.39 -7.82
N SER A 6 0.37 40.02 -6.64
CA SER A 6 1.03 39.03 -5.79
C SER A 6 0.04 37.88 -5.56
N GLY A 7 0.27 36.78 -6.28
CA GLY A 7 -0.49 35.55 -6.16
C GLY A 7 0.46 34.39 -5.89
N ARG A 8 0.28 33.73 -4.74
CA ARG A 8 0.34 32.26 -4.56
C ARG A 8 0.04 31.94 -3.10
N LYS A 9 -1.22 31.61 -2.83
CA LYS A 9 -1.61 30.90 -1.61
C LYS A 9 -1.48 29.41 -1.89
N ASN A 10 -0.74 28.71 -1.05
CA ASN A 10 -0.62 27.24 -1.04
C ASN A 10 -2.01 26.61 -0.85
N SER A 11 -2.59 26.10 -1.93
CA SER A 11 -3.88 25.40 -1.92
C SER A 11 -3.70 23.96 -2.41
N TYR A 12 -3.01 23.13 -1.64
CA TYR A 12 -2.88 21.69 -1.92
C TYR A 12 -3.88 20.81 -1.16
N ALA A 13 -4.81 21.38 -0.40
CA ALA A 13 -5.99 20.66 0.09
C ALA A 13 -7.00 20.48 -1.06
N ARG A 14 -6.66 19.62 -2.03
CA ARG A 14 -7.53 19.28 -3.17
C ARG A 14 -8.82 18.62 -2.69
N LYS A 15 -9.94 19.10 -3.24
CA LYS A 15 -11.33 18.73 -2.98
C LYS A 15 -11.72 17.30 -3.43
N ASP A 16 -10.79 16.51 -3.98
CA ASP A 16 -11.12 15.30 -4.72
C ASP A 16 -10.59 14.00 -4.10
N SER A 17 -10.23 13.97 -2.82
CA SER A 17 -10.13 12.68 -2.12
C SER A 17 -11.57 12.18 -1.95
N GLN A 18 -12.07 11.38 -2.90
CA GLN A 18 -13.28 10.61 -2.67
C GLN A 18 -13.09 9.93 -1.32
N LEU A 19 -13.98 10.25 -0.37
CA LEU A 19 -14.10 9.48 0.86
C LEU A 19 -14.46 8.08 0.38
N THR A 20 -13.44 7.23 0.21
CA THR A 20 -13.68 5.82 0.11
C THR A 20 -14.31 5.47 1.45
N SER A 21 -15.63 5.32 1.46
CA SER A 21 -16.37 4.72 2.56
C SER A 21 -15.95 3.26 2.61
N PHE A 22 -14.71 3.01 3.01
CA PHE A 22 -14.36 1.78 3.66
C PHE A 22 -15.02 1.85 5.03
N ASP A 23 -16.33 1.61 5.00
CA ASP A 23 -17.04 1.18 6.19
C ASP A 23 -16.54 -0.23 6.43
N PHE A 24 -15.47 -0.27 7.20
CA PHE A 24 -14.86 -1.48 7.69
C PHE A 24 -15.80 -2.07 8.76
N GLY A 25 -17.01 -2.46 8.33
CA GLY A 25 -18.06 -3.00 9.17
C GLY A 25 -17.53 -4.26 9.83
N PHE A 26 -17.01 -4.11 11.05
CA PHE A 26 -16.52 -5.23 11.81
C PHE A 26 -17.10 -5.20 13.22
N ASP A 27 -18.19 -5.95 13.38
CA ASP A 27 -18.61 -6.46 14.68
C ASP A 27 -17.86 -7.77 14.93
N VAL A 28 -16.69 -7.67 15.57
CA VAL A 28 -16.06 -8.85 16.16
C VAL A 28 -16.72 -9.07 17.51
N VAL A 29 -17.65 -10.03 17.59
CA VAL A 29 -18.15 -10.55 18.86
C VAL A 29 -17.03 -11.40 19.48
N HIS A 30 -16.03 -10.73 20.05
CA HIS A 30 -15.08 -11.38 20.93
C HIS A 30 -15.70 -11.47 22.33
N SER A 31 -15.68 -12.63 22.98
CA SER A 31 -16.40 -12.83 24.25
C SER A 31 -15.54 -13.31 25.42
N ASP A 32 -14.32 -13.80 25.19
CA ASP A 32 -13.48 -14.41 26.24
C ASP A 32 -12.72 -13.41 27.14
N PHE A 33 -13.32 -12.27 27.44
CA PHE A 33 -12.69 -11.26 28.31
C PHE A 33 -12.55 -11.74 29.76
N ASP A 34 -13.48 -12.57 30.21
CA ASP A 34 -13.42 -13.24 31.51
C ASP A 34 -12.19 -14.15 31.62
N GLY A 35 -11.90 -14.96 30.60
CA GLY A 35 -10.72 -15.80 30.55
C GLY A 35 -9.42 -14.99 30.55
N TYR A 36 -9.39 -13.87 29.83
CA TYR A 36 -8.23 -12.97 29.81
C TYR A 36 -7.95 -12.35 31.17
N TYR A 37 -8.99 -11.86 31.85
CA TYR A 37 -8.84 -11.34 33.20
C TYR A 37 -8.38 -12.43 34.17
N GLY A 38 -9.00 -13.62 34.12
CA GLY A 38 -8.64 -14.75 34.97
C GLY A 38 -7.17 -15.15 34.83
N ARG A 39 -6.65 -15.22 33.60
CA ARG A 39 -5.23 -15.52 33.34
C ARG A 39 -4.29 -14.43 33.88
N LEU A 40 -4.64 -13.16 33.70
CA LEU A 40 -3.82 -12.07 34.22
C LEU A 40 -3.79 -12.09 35.75
N ILE A 41 -4.93 -12.31 36.40
CA ILE A 41 -5.00 -12.45 37.86
C ILE A 41 -4.23 -13.69 38.34
N SER A 42 -4.31 -14.83 37.66
CA SER A 42 -3.54 -16.01 38.06
C SER A 42 -2.03 -15.81 37.95
N THR A 43 -1.58 -14.90 37.07
CA THR A 43 -0.16 -14.61 36.84
C THR A 43 0.37 -13.53 37.78
N TYR A 44 -0.40 -12.46 38.00
CA TYR A 44 0.06 -11.25 38.71
C TYR A 44 -0.62 -11.02 40.06
N SER A 45 -1.55 -11.87 40.47
CA SER A 45 -2.43 -11.73 41.67
C SER A 45 -3.40 -10.56 41.64
N ALA A 46 -2.99 -9.39 41.14
CA ALA A 46 -3.82 -8.21 40.97
C ALA A 46 -3.46 -7.43 39.69
N LEU A 47 -4.44 -6.68 39.16
CA LEU A 47 -4.23 -5.72 38.07
C LEU A 47 -4.04 -4.31 38.63
N ASP A 48 -2.91 -4.10 39.29
CA ASP A 48 -2.49 -2.78 39.79
C ASP A 48 -1.60 -2.03 38.78
N ARG A 49 -1.13 -0.84 39.16
CA ARG A 49 -0.28 0.00 38.31
C ARG A 49 1.06 -0.65 37.98
N SER A 50 1.62 -1.41 38.92
CA SER A 50 2.90 -2.10 38.72
C SER A 50 2.75 -3.25 37.72
N THR A 51 1.66 -4.02 37.83
CA THR A 51 1.29 -5.07 36.86
C THR A 51 1.08 -4.48 35.47
N PHE A 52 0.36 -3.36 35.34
CA PHE A 52 0.17 -2.69 34.06
C PHE A 52 1.49 -2.23 33.43
N LYS A 53 2.39 -1.69 34.25
CA LYS A 53 3.72 -1.30 33.80
C LYS A 53 4.52 -2.51 33.31
N ASN A 54 4.46 -3.64 34.02
CA ASN A 54 5.13 -4.87 33.60
C ASN A 54 4.55 -5.44 32.29
N LEU A 55 3.23 -5.37 32.11
CA LEU A 55 2.54 -5.89 30.92
C LEU A 55 2.83 -5.07 29.67
N PHE A 56 2.67 -3.75 29.75
CA PHE A 56 2.70 -2.89 28.57
C PHE A 56 4.01 -2.09 28.43
N GLY A 57 4.80 -1.98 29.48
CA GLY A 57 6.03 -1.19 29.52
C GLY A 57 5.80 0.31 29.69
N ASP A 58 6.89 1.05 29.95
CA ASP A 58 6.93 2.47 30.31
C ASP A 58 6.25 3.43 29.33
N ARG A 59 6.11 3.02 28.06
CA ARG A 59 5.48 3.86 27.03
C ARG A 59 3.96 3.86 27.12
N PHE A 60 3.38 2.78 27.63
CA PHE A 60 1.95 2.51 27.57
C PHE A 60 1.30 2.43 28.96
N ASP A 61 2.10 2.22 30.01
CA ASP A 61 1.64 2.03 31.38
C ASP A 61 0.69 3.14 31.84
N LYS A 62 1.13 4.40 31.83
CA LYS A 62 0.35 5.54 32.32
C LYS A 62 -0.86 5.85 31.43
N PRO A 63 -0.73 5.97 30.09
CA PRO A 63 -1.89 6.22 29.23
C PRO A 63 -2.98 5.15 29.36
N LEU A 64 -2.60 3.87 29.40
CA LEU A 64 -3.57 2.78 29.56
C LEU A 64 -4.15 2.75 30.97
N TRP A 65 -3.32 2.92 32.01
CA TRP A 65 -3.81 3.01 33.38
C TRP A 65 -4.85 4.11 33.55
N ASP A 66 -4.54 5.32 33.06
CA ASP A 66 -5.45 6.46 33.09
C ASP A 66 -6.75 6.16 32.32
N PHE A 67 -6.66 5.44 31.20
CA PHE A 67 -7.82 5.01 30.41
C PHE A 67 -8.72 4.01 31.15
N TYR A 68 -8.16 2.99 31.79
CA TYR A 68 -8.93 1.99 32.53
C TYR A 68 -9.56 2.60 33.79
N THR A 69 -8.77 3.32 34.58
CA THR A 69 -9.20 3.91 35.87
C THR A 69 -10.01 5.19 35.70
N THR A 70 -10.04 5.79 34.51
CA THR A 70 -10.66 7.10 34.29
C THR A 70 -10.07 8.17 35.23
N ARG A 71 -8.77 8.02 35.58
CA ARG A 71 -8.03 8.90 36.51
C ARG A 71 -8.64 9.00 37.91
N SER A 72 -9.32 7.94 38.35
CA SER A 72 -9.81 7.81 39.73
C SER A 72 -8.75 7.21 40.66
N GLU A 73 -8.99 7.29 41.97
CA GLU A 73 -8.12 6.72 43.02
C GLU A 73 -8.21 5.19 43.14
N ILE A 74 -8.54 4.50 42.03
CA ILE A 74 -8.57 3.05 41.97
C ILE A 74 -7.13 2.52 42.06
N ILE A 75 -6.90 1.61 43.01
CA ILE A 75 -5.60 0.99 43.24
C ILE A 75 -5.44 -0.28 42.38
N GLU A 76 -6.56 -0.98 42.11
CA GLU A 76 -6.61 -2.23 41.35
C GLU A 76 -7.81 -2.23 40.40
N ILE A 77 -7.63 -2.70 39.16
CA ILE A 77 -8.71 -2.72 38.17
C ILE A 77 -9.61 -3.93 38.42
N PRO A 78 -10.89 -3.75 38.83
CA PRO A 78 -11.80 -4.87 39.01
C PRO A 78 -12.21 -5.49 37.68
N LYS A 79 -12.66 -6.74 37.73
CA LYS A 79 -13.04 -7.55 36.57
C LYS A 79 -14.02 -6.85 35.64
N GLU A 80 -15.08 -6.26 36.18
CA GLU A 80 -16.14 -5.60 35.41
C GLU A 80 -15.60 -4.39 34.66
N LEU A 81 -14.72 -3.61 35.31
CA LEU A 81 -14.08 -2.46 34.70
C LEU A 81 -13.12 -2.89 33.59
N PHE A 82 -12.32 -3.92 33.85
CA PHE A 82 -11.44 -4.51 32.85
C PHE A 82 -12.22 -4.95 31.62
N ILE A 83 -13.25 -5.79 31.77
CA ILE A 83 -14.04 -6.31 30.65
C ILE A 83 -14.64 -5.16 29.83
N ARG A 84 -15.24 -4.17 30.50
CA ARG A 84 -15.87 -3.02 29.83
C ARG A 84 -14.87 -2.22 29.00
N LYS A 85 -13.68 -1.93 29.55
CA LYS A 85 -12.65 -1.10 28.89
C LYS A 85 -11.88 -1.89 27.82
N THR A 86 -11.53 -3.14 28.10
CA THR A 86 -10.84 -4.04 27.16
C THR A 86 -11.68 -4.29 25.91
N ARG A 87 -13.01 -4.42 26.03
CA ARG A 87 -13.92 -4.52 24.86
C ARG A 87 -13.71 -3.41 23.83
N LEU A 88 -13.43 -2.18 24.29
CA LEU A 88 -13.22 -1.04 23.40
C LEU A 88 -11.92 -1.17 22.59
N LEU A 89 -10.88 -1.81 23.16
CA LEU A 89 -9.63 -2.09 22.45
C LEU A 89 -9.79 -3.13 21.35
N PHE A 90 -10.77 -4.02 21.45
CA PHE A 90 -11.08 -5.05 20.45
C PHE A 90 -12.07 -4.53 19.39
N SER A 91 -12.63 -3.33 19.60
CA SER A 91 -13.53 -2.69 18.64
C SER A 91 -12.75 -2.03 17.51
N ASN A 92 -13.45 -1.70 16.43
CA ASN A 92 -12.86 -1.02 15.27
C ASN A 92 -13.00 0.50 15.34
N ASN A 93 -13.37 0.99 16.52
CA ASN A 93 -13.43 2.41 16.79
C ASN A 93 -12.07 2.93 17.22
N TYR A 94 -11.28 3.41 16.26
CA TYR A 94 -9.99 4.04 16.51
C TYR A 94 -10.06 5.33 17.34
N GLY A 95 -11.26 5.90 17.55
CA GLY A 95 -11.44 7.00 18.48
C GLY A 95 -11.00 6.66 19.91
N ILE A 96 -10.95 5.37 20.27
CA ILE A 96 -10.43 4.94 21.57
C ILE A 96 -8.97 5.33 21.78
N PHE A 97 -8.14 5.32 20.73
CA PHE A 97 -6.73 5.68 20.84
C PHE A 97 -6.53 7.17 21.09
N LEU A 98 -7.47 8.02 20.67
CA LEU A 98 -7.46 9.43 21.02
C LEU A 98 -7.88 9.70 22.47
N GLN A 99 -8.62 8.78 23.09
CA GLN A 99 -8.93 8.85 24.52
C GLN A 99 -7.73 8.38 25.36
N ILE A 100 -7.03 7.35 24.90
CA ILE A 100 -5.83 6.82 25.56
C ILE A 100 -4.66 7.80 25.40
N PHE A 101 -4.45 8.32 24.19
CA PHE A 101 -3.38 9.24 23.83
C PHE A 101 -3.96 10.57 23.32
N PRO A 102 -4.34 11.51 24.21
CA PRO A 102 -4.95 12.77 23.81
C PRO A 102 -3.97 13.73 23.12
N ASN A 103 -2.67 13.57 23.36
CA ASN A 103 -1.63 14.33 22.69
C ASN A 103 -1.19 13.60 21.41
N ILE A 104 -1.10 14.32 20.28
CA ILE A 104 -0.76 13.74 18.96
C ILE A 104 0.68 13.21 18.92
N ASP A 105 1.63 13.87 19.60
CA ASP A 105 3.01 13.37 19.69
C ASP A 105 3.07 12.02 20.39
N ASP A 106 2.33 11.88 21.49
CA ASP A 106 2.26 10.62 22.24
C ASP A 106 1.52 9.55 21.46
N LEU A 107 0.44 9.91 20.75
CA LEU A 107 -0.29 9.01 19.85
C LEU A 107 0.61 8.46 18.74
N LEU A 108 1.35 9.33 18.03
CA LEU A 108 2.23 8.91 16.94
C LEU A 108 3.40 8.07 17.46
N LYS A 109 4.00 8.44 18.60
CA LYS A 109 5.01 7.62 19.26
C LYS A 109 4.44 6.24 19.62
N ALA A 110 3.23 6.19 20.17
CA ALA A 110 2.55 4.94 20.50
C ALA A 110 2.32 4.08 19.25
N VAL A 111 1.90 4.69 18.14
CA VAL A 111 1.74 4.01 16.84
C VAL A 111 3.06 3.40 16.35
N PHE A 112 4.14 4.17 16.33
CA PHE A 112 5.44 3.69 15.86
C PHE A 112 6.01 2.59 16.76
N VAL A 113 5.90 2.75 18.08
CA VAL A 113 6.26 1.68 19.04
C VAL A 113 5.37 0.46 18.84
N GLY A 114 4.07 0.64 18.57
CA GLY A 114 3.14 -0.43 18.23
C GLY A 114 3.58 -1.27 17.03
N ALA A 115 4.07 -0.59 15.99
CA ALA A 115 4.62 -1.20 14.78
C ALA A 115 6.09 -1.64 14.90
N ASP A 116 6.73 -1.43 16.05
CA ASP A 116 8.15 -1.71 16.27
C ASP A 116 9.10 -0.97 15.32
N VAL A 117 8.72 0.25 14.91
CA VAL A 117 9.55 1.12 14.08
C VAL A 117 10.11 2.27 14.89
N ASN A 118 11.39 2.56 14.67
CA ASN A 118 12.08 3.71 15.28
C ASN A 118 12.17 4.84 14.25
N PHE A 119 11.70 6.03 14.62
CA PHE A 119 11.83 7.20 13.76
C PHE A 119 13.25 7.78 13.83
N GLY A 120 13.82 8.07 12.67
CA GLY A 120 15.15 8.68 12.53
C GLY A 120 15.09 10.16 12.15
N GLU A 121 16.26 10.73 11.86
CA GLU A 121 16.38 12.11 11.35
C GLU A 121 15.64 12.32 10.02
N ASP A 122 15.72 11.33 9.12
CA ASP A 122 15.08 11.36 7.80
C ASP A 122 13.54 11.35 7.84
N ASP A 123 12.96 11.02 9.00
CA ASP A 123 11.52 10.96 9.21
C ASP A 123 10.95 12.22 9.85
N LYS A 124 11.79 13.12 10.36
CA LYS A 124 11.34 14.31 11.12
C LYS A 124 10.41 15.19 10.31
N GLU A 125 10.76 15.46 9.06
CA GLU A 125 9.98 16.32 8.17
C GLU A 125 8.59 15.73 7.91
N ILE A 126 8.52 14.47 7.46
CA ILE A 126 7.24 13.80 7.17
C ILE A 126 6.37 13.66 8.42
N ILE A 127 6.95 13.33 9.58
CA ILE A 127 6.20 13.25 10.84
C ILE A 127 5.64 14.62 11.23
N THR A 128 6.40 15.70 11.03
CA THR A 128 5.96 17.06 11.32
C THR A 128 4.79 17.46 10.42
N GLN A 129 4.89 17.18 9.12
CA GLN A 129 3.81 17.42 8.17
C GLN A 129 2.55 16.62 8.51
N ILE A 130 2.69 15.34 8.88
CA ILE A 130 1.54 14.51 9.30
C ILE A 130 0.84 15.13 10.51
N LYS A 131 1.60 15.57 11.53
CA LYS A 131 1.02 16.24 12.72
C LYS A 131 0.25 17.49 12.34
N GLU A 132 0.85 18.36 11.52
CA GLU A 132 0.21 19.59 11.05
C GLU A 132 -1.07 19.28 10.27
N GLN A 133 -1.03 18.31 9.35
CA GLN A 133 -2.20 17.91 8.58
C GLN A 133 -3.31 17.32 9.47
N MET A 134 -2.97 16.51 10.47
CA MET A 134 -3.93 15.98 11.45
C MET A 134 -4.61 17.09 12.24
N LEU A 135 -3.86 18.14 12.63
CA LEU A 135 -4.38 19.30 13.36
C LEU A 135 -5.21 20.26 12.49
N LEU A 136 -4.82 20.45 11.23
CA LEU A 136 -5.49 21.35 10.30
C LEU A 136 -6.73 20.74 9.64
N THR A 137 -6.89 19.41 9.71
CA THR A 137 -8.07 18.74 9.18
C THR A 137 -9.32 19.24 9.91
N LYS A 138 -10.35 19.65 9.18
CA LYS A 138 -11.59 20.09 9.83
C LYS A 138 -12.30 18.88 10.44
N PRO A 139 -12.81 18.99 11.69
CA PRO A 139 -13.65 17.95 12.27
C PRO A 139 -14.88 17.71 11.39
N GLY A 140 -15.39 16.49 11.45
CA GLY A 140 -16.55 16.08 10.67
C GLY A 140 -17.83 16.73 11.20
N LYS A 141 -18.83 16.89 10.34
CA LYS A 141 -20.17 17.32 10.76
C LYS A 141 -20.83 16.33 11.73
N ASP A 142 -20.36 15.09 11.73
CA ASP A 142 -20.75 13.99 12.61
C ASP A 142 -20.00 13.97 13.95
N GLY A 143 -19.20 15.00 14.25
CA GLY A 143 -18.42 15.10 15.49
C GLY A 143 -17.14 14.26 15.50
N LYS A 144 -16.78 13.60 14.38
CA LYS A 144 -15.50 12.88 14.27
C LYS A 144 -14.33 13.83 14.38
N SER A 145 -13.31 13.41 15.12
CA SER A 145 -12.09 14.19 15.28
C SER A 145 -11.38 14.39 13.94
N ALA A 146 -10.74 15.54 13.79
CA ALA A 146 -9.87 15.88 12.67
C ALA A 146 -8.85 14.76 12.36
N VAL A 147 -8.25 14.21 13.41
CA VAL A 147 -7.27 13.12 13.35
C VAL A 147 -7.87 11.87 12.70
N LEU A 148 -9.07 11.44 13.11
CA LEU A 148 -9.70 10.24 12.54
C LEU A 148 -10.03 10.41 11.06
N ILE A 149 -10.46 11.61 10.65
CA ILE A 149 -10.71 11.91 9.24
C ILE A 149 -9.42 11.85 8.43
N TRP A 150 -8.33 12.42 8.97
CA TRP A 150 -7.02 12.34 8.33
C TRP A 150 -6.56 10.89 8.19
N VAL A 151 -6.67 10.08 9.26
CA VAL A 151 -6.30 8.66 9.28
C VAL A 151 -7.10 7.90 8.23
N GLN A 152 -8.43 8.05 8.19
CA GLN A 152 -9.27 7.36 7.22
C GLN A 152 -8.87 7.68 5.77
N ARG A 153 -8.48 8.91 5.48
CA ARG A 153 -8.09 9.35 4.14
C ARG A 153 -6.69 8.87 3.75
N ASN A 154 -5.72 9.01 4.64
CA ASN A 154 -4.31 8.82 4.31
C ASN A 154 -3.76 7.46 4.74
N CYS A 155 -4.06 7.01 5.95
CA CYS A 155 -3.49 5.81 6.55
C CYS A 155 -4.57 5.00 7.31
N PRO A 156 -5.56 4.40 6.64
CA PRO A 156 -6.68 3.72 7.30
C PRO A 156 -6.25 2.60 8.27
N ARG A 157 -5.03 2.08 8.14
CA ARG A 157 -4.48 1.04 9.02
C ARG A 157 -3.42 1.55 10.01
N LEU A 158 -3.30 2.86 10.19
CA LEU A 158 -2.28 3.47 11.06
C LEU A 158 -2.27 2.86 12.47
N PHE A 159 -3.44 2.58 13.04
CA PHE A 159 -3.56 2.09 14.41
C PHE A 159 -3.51 0.57 14.55
N VAL A 160 -3.49 -0.18 13.45
CA VAL A 160 -3.59 -1.66 13.50
C VAL A 160 -2.43 -2.27 14.29
N PRO A 161 -1.15 -1.96 14.04
CA PRO A 161 -0.07 -2.59 14.81
C PRO A 161 -0.11 -2.25 16.31
N LEU A 162 -0.47 -1.01 16.65
CA LEU A 162 -0.69 -0.61 18.04
C LEU A 162 -1.80 -1.42 18.68
N GLN A 163 -2.95 -1.52 18.02
CA GLN A 163 -4.09 -2.29 18.50
C GLN A 163 -3.72 -3.77 18.72
N VAL A 164 -3.08 -4.39 17.73
CA VAL A 164 -2.65 -5.79 17.80
C VAL A 164 -1.67 -6.01 18.93
N ARG A 165 -0.69 -5.11 19.11
CA ARG A 165 0.27 -5.20 20.22
C ARG A 165 -0.44 -5.22 21.56
N LEU A 166 -1.37 -4.29 21.79
CA LEU A 166 -2.13 -4.21 23.05
C LEU A 166 -3.00 -5.45 23.27
N ILE A 167 -3.67 -5.92 22.21
CA ILE A 167 -4.49 -7.14 22.26
C ILE A 167 -3.62 -8.36 22.54
N ASN A 168 -2.47 -8.52 21.89
CA ASN A 168 -1.59 -9.67 22.08
C ASN A 168 -1.03 -9.72 23.49
N THR A 169 -0.64 -8.57 24.06
CA THR A 169 -0.27 -8.46 25.47
C THR A 169 -1.40 -8.94 26.39
N ILE A 170 -2.64 -8.50 26.16
CA ILE A 170 -3.79 -8.90 26.98
C ILE A 170 -4.12 -10.37 26.81
N THR A 171 -4.05 -10.88 25.58
CA THR A 171 -4.42 -12.25 25.21
C THR A 171 -3.32 -13.28 25.45
N GLY A 172 -2.11 -12.85 25.79
CA GLY A 172 -0.94 -13.71 25.96
C GLY A 172 -0.40 -14.29 24.66
N LYS A 173 -0.67 -13.63 23.53
CA LYS A 173 -0.12 -13.99 22.22
C LYS A 173 1.25 -13.32 22.02
N ASP A 174 2.08 -13.95 21.19
CA ASP A 174 3.38 -13.40 20.83
C ASP A 174 3.27 -12.06 20.11
N LYS A 175 4.30 -11.23 20.28
CA LYS A 175 4.44 -9.97 19.55
C LYS A 175 4.59 -10.30 18.06
N ILE A 176 3.86 -9.58 17.22
CA ILE A 176 4.03 -9.67 15.77
C ILE A 176 5.22 -8.82 15.35
N THR A 177 6.09 -9.41 14.54
CA THR A 177 7.16 -8.70 13.83
C THR A 177 6.67 -8.37 12.44
N TYR A 178 6.71 -7.08 12.08
CA TYR A 178 6.38 -6.62 10.74
C TYR A 178 7.65 -6.39 9.94
N ASP A 179 7.62 -6.72 8.66
CA ASP A 179 8.69 -6.36 7.73
C ASP A 179 8.39 -5.02 7.05
N PHE A 180 9.21 -4.02 7.39
CA PHE A 180 9.22 -2.69 6.79
C PHE A 180 10.53 -2.39 6.06
N SER A 181 11.23 -3.43 5.61
CA SER A 181 12.47 -3.26 4.84
C SER A 181 12.20 -2.63 3.47
N SER A 182 13.08 -1.73 3.07
CA SER A 182 13.10 -1.07 1.76
C SER A 182 14.48 -0.50 1.51
N ASN A 183 14.84 -0.38 0.23
CA ASN A 183 16.07 0.26 -0.17
C ASN A 183 15.93 1.77 -0.38
N LEU A 184 14.71 2.27 -0.57
CA LEU A 184 14.43 3.69 -0.80
C LEU A 184 13.74 4.37 0.37
N LEU A 185 13.03 3.61 1.21
CA LEU A 185 12.24 4.13 2.30
C LEU A 185 12.86 3.74 3.65
N THR A 186 12.74 4.63 4.63
CA THR A 186 12.95 4.26 6.02
C THR A 186 11.87 3.27 6.49
N PRO A 187 12.08 2.50 7.57
CA PRO A 187 11.03 1.66 8.15
C PRO A 187 9.75 2.42 8.50
N VAL A 188 9.86 3.68 8.95
CA VAL A 188 8.70 4.54 9.24
C VAL A 188 7.95 4.90 7.95
N GLN A 189 8.65 5.29 6.90
CA GLN A 189 8.03 5.62 5.61
C GLN A 189 7.35 4.39 4.99
N MET A 190 8.00 3.22 5.04
CA MET A 190 7.41 1.97 4.57
C MET A 190 6.19 1.56 5.41
N PHE A 191 6.24 1.74 6.74
CA PHE A 191 5.08 1.55 7.61
C PHE A 191 3.90 2.47 7.22
N LEU A 192 4.17 3.74 6.93
CA LEU A 192 3.14 4.68 6.46
C LEU A 192 2.55 4.27 5.11
N VAL A 193 3.39 3.79 4.18
CA VAL A 193 2.94 3.26 2.87
C VAL A 193 2.05 2.04 3.06
N LYS A 194 2.47 1.03 3.81
CA LYS A 194 1.62 -0.15 4.09
C LYS A 194 0.33 0.24 4.81
N SER A 195 0.38 1.22 5.72
CA SER A 195 -0.80 1.73 6.43
C SER A 195 -1.77 2.50 5.52
N ALA A 196 -1.29 3.02 4.40
CA ALA A 196 -2.04 3.78 3.40
C ALA A 196 -2.72 2.88 2.35
N LEU A 197 -2.21 1.67 2.12
CA LEU A 197 -2.71 0.80 1.06
C LEU A 197 -3.98 0.03 1.45
N ASN A 198 -4.73 -0.42 0.43
CA ASN A 198 -5.87 -1.30 0.64
C ASN A 198 -5.37 -2.66 1.19
N PRO A 199 -5.87 -3.12 2.35
CA PRO A 199 -5.38 -4.34 2.97
C PRO A 199 -5.70 -5.63 2.24
N ILE A 200 -6.83 -5.68 1.54
CA ILE A 200 -7.26 -6.87 0.81
C ILE A 200 -6.39 -7.01 -0.43
N THR A 201 -6.28 -5.94 -1.22
CA THR A 201 -5.57 -5.95 -2.50
C THR A 201 -4.06 -6.04 -2.34
N TYR A 202 -3.47 -5.23 -1.44
CA TYR A 202 -2.02 -5.08 -1.39
C TYR A 202 -1.37 -5.77 -0.20
N LEU A 203 -2.10 -6.14 0.86
CA LEU A 203 -1.50 -6.78 2.04
C LEU A 203 -1.95 -8.24 2.21
N ASN A 204 -2.82 -8.73 1.32
CA ASN A 204 -3.40 -10.07 1.38
C ASN A 204 -4.09 -10.40 2.72
N VAL A 205 -4.60 -9.37 3.41
CA VAL A 205 -5.29 -9.57 4.69
C VAL A 205 -6.71 -10.05 4.39
N HIS A 206 -6.85 -11.37 4.29
CA HIS A 206 -8.12 -12.06 4.11
C HIS A 206 -8.81 -12.30 5.45
N GLY A 207 -10.02 -11.75 5.60
CA GLY A 207 -10.77 -11.88 6.84
C GLY A 207 -10.50 -10.71 7.78
N THR A 208 -11.58 -10.27 8.39
CA THR A 208 -11.82 -8.89 8.83
C THR A 208 -11.41 -8.60 10.28
N SER A 209 -10.67 -9.51 10.92
CA SER A 209 -10.39 -9.39 12.35
C SER A 209 -8.93 -9.02 12.58
N VAL A 210 -8.71 -7.93 13.33
CA VAL A 210 -7.41 -7.57 13.91
C VAL A 210 -6.76 -8.74 14.67
N LEU A 211 -7.57 -9.71 15.14
CA LEU A 211 -7.12 -10.91 15.83
C LEU A 211 -6.41 -11.94 14.94
N LYS A 212 -6.58 -11.83 13.62
CA LYS A 212 -5.93 -12.68 12.61
C LYS A 212 -4.71 -12.02 11.97
N GLU A 213 -4.38 -10.80 12.37
CA GLU A 213 -3.15 -10.16 11.94
C GLU A 213 -1.96 -11.05 12.35
N ASN A 214 -1.05 -11.28 11.40
CA ASN A 214 0.11 -12.17 11.60
C ASN A 214 1.42 -11.53 11.12
N GLY A 215 1.39 -10.30 10.60
CA GLY A 215 2.57 -9.57 10.13
C GLY A 215 3.22 -10.12 8.86
N VAL A 216 2.59 -11.10 8.19
CA VAL A 216 3.15 -11.72 6.99
C VAL A 216 3.29 -10.69 5.87
N ASN A 217 4.49 -10.58 5.32
CA ASN A 217 4.77 -9.72 4.17
C ASN A 217 4.67 -10.53 2.88
N ASN A 218 3.60 -10.32 2.11
CA ASN A 218 3.38 -10.97 0.81
C ASN A 218 3.94 -10.12 -0.34
N TRP A 219 4.99 -9.33 -0.07
CA TRP A 219 5.62 -8.48 -1.06
C TRP A 219 6.96 -9.07 -1.43
N THR A 220 7.13 -9.32 -2.72
CA THR A 220 8.40 -9.82 -3.24
C THR A 220 9.02 -8.80 -4.18
N SER A 221 10.33 -8.60 -4.06
CA SER A 221 11.05 -7.60 -4.85
C SER A 221 11.12 -8.05 -6.31
N LEU A 222 10.49 -7.28 -7.22
CA LEU A 222 10.54 -7.53 -8.66
C LEU A 222 11.70 -6.80 -9.31
N TYR A 223 11.93 -5.55 -8.90
CA TYR A 223 12.92 -4.69 -9.53
C TYR A 223 13.54 -3.73 -8.53
N ARG A 224 14.87 -3.59 -8.60
CA ARG A 224 15.58 -2.54 -7.87
C ARG A 224 16.65 -1.92 -8.76
N SER A 225 16.61 -0.62 -8.88
CA SER A 225 17.58 0.16 -9.66
C SER A 225 19.03 0.03 -9.16
N ASP A 226 19.25 -0.21 -7.87
CA ASP A 226 20.60 -0.40 -7.31
C ASP A 226 21.25 -1.72 -7.75
N LYS A 227 20.44 -2.76 -8.00
CA LYS A 227 20.89 -4.08 -8.49
C LYS A 227 20.84 -4.17 -10.01
N HIS A 228 19.75 -3.66 -10.60
CA HIS A 228 19.46 -3.82 -12.01
C HIS A 228 19.84 -2.60 -12.85
N GLY A 229 20.33 -1.50 -12.26
CA GLY A 229 20.55 -0.23 -12.96
C GLY A 229 19.23 0.47 -13.34
N ILE A 230 19.29 1.74 -13.74
CA ILE A 230 18.11 2.51 -14.17
C ILE A 230 17.97 2.39 -15.69
N SER A 231 16.89 1.77 -16.14
CA SER A 231 16.54 1.66 -17.56
C SER A 231 15.08 1.30 -17.71
N THR A 232 14.38 1.98 -18.63
CA THR A 232 13.00 1.67 -18.99
C THR A 232 12.85 0.20 -19.38
N THR A 233 13.73 -0.32 -20.24
CA THR A 233 13.69 -1.72 -20.69
C THR A 233 13.87 -2.71 -19.54
N ARG A 234 14.75 -2.40 -18.58
CA ARG A 234 14.94 -3.29 -17.42
C ARG A 234 13.75 -3.24 -16.48
N PHE A 235 13.17 -2.07 -16.26
CA PHE A 235 11.93 -1.95 -15.48
C PHE A 235 10.78 -2.71 -16.14
N GLU A 236 10.56 -2.50 -17.45
CA GLU A 236 9.56 -3.23 -18.23
C GLU A 236 9.75 -4.75 -18.10
N HIS A 237 10.98 -5.23 -18.31
CA HIS A 237 11.28 -6.65 -18.23
C HIS A 237 10.91 -7.29 -16.89
N HIS A 238 11.10 -6.58 -15.78
CA HIS A 238 10.82 -7.14 -14.44
C HIS A 238 9.36 -6.95 -14.02
N VAL A 239 8.74 -5.85 -14.43
CA VAL A 239 7.46 -5.40 -13.84
C VAL A 239 6.27 -5.62 -14.78
N PHE A 240 6.42 -5.48 -16.11
CA PHE A 240 5.26 -5.45 -17.02
C PHE A 240 4.54 -6.79 -17.18
N ASP A 241 5.25 -7.90 -17.09
CA ASP A 241 4.66 -9.23 -17.23
C ASP A 241 4.07 -9.76 -15.91
N TYR A 242 4.18 -9.02 -14.81
CA TYR A 242 3.69 -9.47 -13.52
C TYR A 242 2.17 -9.30 -13.42
N LYS A 243 1.46 -10.41 -13.11
CA LYS A 243 -0.01 -10.52 -13.22
C LYS A 243 -0.79 -10.09 -11.99
N ARG A 244 -0.11 -9.92 -10.86
CA ARG A 244 -0.72 -9.53 -9.57
C ARG A 244 -0.49 -8.04 -9.29
N PRO A 245 -1.12 -7.48 -8.24
CA PRO A 245 -0.89 -6.10 -7.86
C PRO A 245 0.60 -5.80 -7.64
N THR A 246 1.01 -4.58 -7.93
CA THR A 246 2.40 -4.14 -7.77
C THR A 246 2.46 -2.84 -6.97
N ILE A 247 3.58 -2.62 -6.28
CA ILE A 247 3.93 -1.38 -5.60
C ILE A 247 5.26 -0.90 -6.14
N SER A 248 5.27 0.25 -6.82
CA SER A 248 6.49 0.87 -7.35
C SER A 248 6.79 2.16 -6.60
N ILE A 249 7.99 2.27 -6.05
CA ILE A 249 8.53 3.43 -5.34
C ILE A 249 9.51 4.13 -6.28
N PHE A 250 9.27 5.41 -6.52
CA PHE A 250 10.09 6.25 -7.39
C PHE A 250 10.70 7.39 -6.58
N LYS A 251 12.02 7.51 -6.67
CA LYS A 251 12.77 8.68 -6.24
C LYS A 251 13.20 9.45 -7.48
N LEU A 252 12.75 10.68 -7.63
CA LEU A 252 13.06 11.54 -8.77
C LEU A 252 14.21 12.48 -8.45
N ILE A 253 14.91 12.96 -9.49
CA ILE A 253 16.07 13.86 -9.35
C ILE A 253 15.69 15.19 -8.67
N ASN A 254 14.43 15.62 -8.79
CA ASN A 254 13.91 16.83 -8.14
C ASN A 254 13.60 16.63 -6.63
N GLY A 255 13.94 15.47 -6.06
CA GLY A 255 13.69 15.14 -4.65
C GLY A 255 12.29 14.61 -4.35
N GLN A 256 11.41 14.50 -5.35
CA GLN A 256 10.11 13.86 -5.18
C GLN A 256 10.29 12.37 -4.88
N LEU A 257 9.62 11.89 -3.83
CA LEU A 257 9.59 10.49 -3.43
C LEU A 257 8.14 10.06 -3.38
N ALA A 258 7.76 9.12 -4.24
CA ALA A 258 6.37 8.73 -4.42
C ALA A 258 6.22 7.22 -4.61
N VAL A 259 5.04 6.72 -4.25
CA VAL A 259 4.66 5.32 -4.41
C VAL A 259 3.44 5.26 -5.32
N LEU A 260 3.49 4.34 -6.28
CA LEU A 260 2.41 4.01 -7.18
C LEU A 260 2.07 2.53 -6.97
N ALA A 261 0.87 2.27 -6.46
CA ALA A 261 0.34 0.94 -6.27
C ALA A 261 -0.74 0.68 -7.31
N LEU A 262 -0.55 -0.36 -8.13
CA LEU A 262 -1.49 -0.78 -9.15
C LEU A 262 -2.06 -2.14 -8.79
N ASP A 263 -3.36 -2.26 -8.93
CA ASP A 263 -4.09 -3.51 -8.80
C ASP A 263 -4.38 -4.18 -10.15
N THR A 264 -3.91 -3.56 -11.24
CA THR A 264 -3.98 -4.07 -12.61
C THR A 264 -2.59 -4.24 -13.19
N GLU A 265 -2.46 -5.10 -14.19
CA GLU A 265 -1.22 -5.27 -14.94
C GLU A 265 -0.74 -3.95 -15.55
N TRP A 266 0.58 -3.79 -15.57
CA TRP A 266 1.25 -2.74 -16.31
C TRP A 266 1.12 -2.97 -17.81
N LYS A 267 0.89 -1.90 -18.57
CA LYS A 267 0.77 -1.99 -20.03
C LYS A 267 1.18 -0.71 -20.72
N HIS A 268 1.59 -0.83 -21.98
CA HIS A 268 1.71 0.34 -22.85
C HIS A 268 0.32 0.76 -23.31
N SER A 269 -0.07 1.98 -23.00
CA SER A 269 -1.40 2.49 -23.32
C SER A 269 -1.31 3.91 -23.88
N GLY A 270 -2.07 4.18 -24.93
CA GLY A 270 -2.31 5.54 -25.42
C GLY A 270 -3.26 6.33 -24.53
N GLU A 271 -3.97 5.65 -23.63
CA GLU A 271 -4.97 6.21 -22.72
C GLU A 271 -4.63 5.91 -21.25
N LYS A 272 -5.25 6.66 -20.33
CA LYS A 272 -5.12 6.36 -18.90
C LYS A 272 -5.87 5.09 -18.52
N TYR A 273 -5.37 4.37 -17.53
CA TYR A 273 -5.93 3.16 -16.96
C TYR A 273 -5.72 3.13 -15.43
N GLY A 274 -6.07 2.00 -14.81
CA GLY A 274 -6.06 1.81 -13.36
C GLY A 274 -7.48 1.68 -12.82
N SER A 275 -7.65 0.84 -11.81
CA SER A 275 -8.93 0.54 -11.19
C SER A 275 -9.19 1.43 -9.96
N TYR A 276 -10.33 1.22 -9.28
CA TYR A 276 -10.70 1.89 -8.04
C TYR A 276 -9.74 1.62 -6.86
N PHE A 277 -8.79 0.68 -6.98
CA PHE A 277 -7.74 0.47 -5.99
C PHE A 277 -6.37 1.02 -6.40
N THR A 278 -6.26 1.61 -7.58
CA THR A 278 -5.01 2.25 -8.02
C THR A 278 -4.74 3.47 -7.13
N THR A 279 -3.61 3.41 -6.44
CA THR A 279 -3.29 4.32 -5.33
C THR A 279 -1.95 5.01 -5.60
N PHE A 280 -1.94 6.32 -5.48
CA PHE A 280 -0.74 7.14 -5.44
C PHE A 280 -0.51 7.64 -4.01
N ILE A 281 0.74 7.58 -3.54
CA ILE A 281 1.16 8.11 -2.25
C ILE A 281 2.36 9.02 -2.50
N SER A 282 2.25 10.30 -2.18
CA SER A 282 3.43 11.16 -2.09
C SER A 282 4.02 11.00 -0.70
N ILE A 283 5.33 10.76 -0.62
CA ILE A 283 6.11 10.77 0.62
C ILE A 283 6.83 12.12 0.74
N LYS A 284 7.45 12.58 -0.36
CA LYS A 284 8.03 13.92 -0.52
C LYS A 284 7.49 14.58 -1.79
N PRO A 285 7.26 15.91 -1.80
CA PRO A 285 7.59 16.87 -0.73
C PRO A 285 6.56 16.92 0.41
N SER A 286 5.38 16.33 0.23
CA SER A 286 4.32 16.33 1.25
C SER A 286 3.66 14.98 1.35
N PHE A 287 3.46 14.45 2.56
CA PHE A 287 2.78 13.17 2.70
C PHE A 287 1.28 13.28 2.42
N PHE A 288 0.78 12.54 1.42
CA PHE A 288 -0.66 12.34 1.21
C PHE A 288 -0.91 11.11 0.34
N ARG A 289 -2.12 10.57 0.46
CA ARG A 289 -2.64 9.46 -0.36
C ARG A 289 -3.73 9.95 -1.31
N THR A 290 -3.78 9.39 -2.51
CA THR A 290 -4.86 9.58 -3.47
C THR A 290 -5.20 8.26 -4.15
N VAL A 291 -6.48 7.94 -4.24
CA VAL A 291 -6.99 6.76 -4.94
C VAL A 291 -7.87 7.25 -6.08
N ARG A 292 -7.55 6.85 -7.32
CA ARG A 292 -8.27 7.28 -8.52
C ARG A 292 -8.23 6.20 -9.58
N SER A 293 -9.38 5.85 -10.13
CA SER A 293 -9.47 5.04 -11.35
C SER A 293 -9.06 5.85 -12.58
N ASN A 294 -8.61 5.18 -13.64
CA ASN A 294 -8.23 5.79 -14.93
C ASN A 294 -7.27 6.99 -14.79
N SER A 295 -6.32 6.90 -13.85
CA SER A 295 -5.41 7.98 -13.47
C SER A 295 -3.97 7.74 -13.93
N LEU A 296 -3.60 6.48 -14.16
CA LEU A 296 -2.27 6.09 -14.58
C LEU A 296 -2.16 6.07 -16.10
N TYR A 297 -1.14 6.72 -16.63
CA TYR A 297 -0.68 6.59 -17.99
C TYR A 297 0.71 5.94 -17.98
N SER A 298 0.95 4.99 -18.86
CA SER A 298 2.29 4.48 -19.13
C SER A 298 2.43 4.08 -20.59
N ASN A 299 3.41 4.64 -21.27
CA ASN A 299 3.76 4.28 -22.62
C ASN A 299 5.26 4.41 -22.84
N PHE A 300 5.91 3.30 -23.15
CA PHE A 300 7.33 3.27 -23.51
C PHE A 300 7.54 2.73 -24.93
N LEU A 301 6.52 2.08 -25.51
CA LEU A 301 6.61 1.39 -26.81
C LEU A 301 5.86 2.07 -27.97
N LEU A 302 4.63 2.57 -27.75
CA LEU A 302 3.78 3.13 -28.81
C LEU A 302 4.37 4.42 -29.37
N LYS A 303 4.52 4.49 -30.71
CA LYS A 303 5.18 5.61 -31.41
C LYS A 303 4.31 6.87 -31.50
N ASN A 304 3.00 6.69 -31.63
CA ASN A 304 2.04 7.78 -31.86
C ASN A 304 1.50 8.40 -30.55
N CYS A 305 2.08 8.04 -29.41
CA CYS A 305 1.67 8.51 -28.10
C CYS A 305 2.91 9.02 -27.33
N PRO A 306 2.75 10.02 -26.44
CA PRO A 306 3.85 10.50 -25.60
C PRO A 306 4.57 9.36 -24.86
N LYS A 307 5.89 9.47 -24.70
CA LYS A 307 6.67 8.49 -23.96
C LYS A 307 6.78 8.90 -22.51
N GLY A 308 6.60 7.95 -21.60
CA GLY A 308 6.72 8.19 -20.17
C GLY A 308 5.63 7.51 -19.35
N LEU A 309 5.62 7.88 -18.08
CA LEU A 309 4.64 7.45 -17.10
C LEU A 309 4.11 8.69 -16.38
N SER A 310 2.80 8.75 -16.17
CA SER A 310 2.21 9.81 -15.34
C SER A 310 1.04 9.31 -14.52
N PHE A 311 0.92 9.80 -13.29
CA PHE A 311 -0.28 9.65 -12.48
C PHE A 311 -0.96 11.02 -12.37
N ASP A 312 -1.99 11.23 -13.18
CA ASP A 312 -2.58 12.54 -13.40
C ASP A 312 -1.52 13.66 -13.51
N ASP A 313 -1.60 14.67 -12.66
CA ASP A 313 -0.66 15.78 -12.53
C ASP A 313 0.20 15.68 -11.26
N LEU A 314 0.18 14.51 -10.60
CA LEU A 314 0.89 14.27 -9.33
C LEU A 314 2.26 13.61 -9.54
N LEU A 315 2.44 12.88 -10.63
CA LEU A 315 3.69 12.22 -11.00
C LEU A 315 3.90 12.30 -12.50
N SER A 316 5.12 12.63 -12.93
CA SER A 316 5.54 12.58 -14.33
C SER A 316 6.96 12.05 -14.42
N ILE A 317 7.13 10.98 -15.17
CA ILE A 317 8.39 10.27 -15.42
C ILE A 317 8.63 10.27 -16.93
N GLU A 318 9.81 10.70 -17.34
CA GLU A 318 10.20 10.77 -18.75
C GLU A 318 10.37 9.36 -19.34
N GLY A 319 10.17 9.21 -20.65
CA GLY A 319 10.17 7.91 -21.34
C GLY A 319 11.48 7.12 -21.24
N ASP A 320 12.59 7.82 -21.04
CA ASP A 320 13.94 7.30 -20.90
C ASP A 320 14.40 7.21 -19.44
N PHE A 321 13.53 7.55 -18.48
CA PHE A 321 13.84 7.67 -17.05
C PHE A 321 14.94 8.69 -16.73
N SER A 322 15.17 9.69 -17.59
CA SER A 322 16.17 10.76 -17.38
C SER A 322 15.98 11.51 -16.05
N ASN A 323 14.74 11.61 -15.58
CA ASN A 323 14.36 12.35 -14.37
C ASN A 323 14.21 11.46 -13.12
N VAL A 324 14.60 10.18 -13.22
CA VAL A 324 14.50 9.20 -12.13
C VAL A 324 15.87 8.96 -11.50
N GLU A 325 15.97 9.16 -10.19
CA GLU A 325 17.18 8.90 -9.41
C GLU A 325 17.25 7.45 -8.93
N ALA A 326 16.12 6.86 -8.53
CA ALA A 326 16.06 5.47 -8.11
C ALA A 326 14.62 4.91 -8.18
N ILE A 327 14.54 3.59 -8.34
CA ILE A 327 13.29 2.82 -8.40
C ILE A 327 13.43 1.55 -7.58
N GLU A 328 12.36 1.21 -6.87
CA GLU A 328 12.13 -0.09 -6.25
C GLU A 328 10.71 -0.54 -6.58
N ALA A 329 10.52 -1.77 -7.05
CA ALA A 329 9.20 -2.33 -7.36
C ALA A 329 9.01 -3.69 -6.71
N TRP A 330 7.79 -3.89 -6.21
CA TRP A 330 7.35 -5.04 -5.46
C TRP A 330 6.11 -5.64 -6.13
N GLY A 331 6.04 -6.97 -6.16
CA GLY A 331 4.86 -7.73 -6.54
C GLY A 331 4.13 -8.20 -5.27
N VAL A 332 2.81 -8.15 -5.30
CA VAL A 332 1.96 -8.69 -4.22
C VAL A 332 1.50 -10.08 -4.64
N GLY A 333 2.03 -11.10 -3.97
CA GLY A 333 1.78 -12.49 -4.34
C GLY A 333 2.64 -13.45 -3.55
N ASP A 334 2.49 -14.73 -3.82
CA ASP A 334 3.39 -15.75 -3.29
C ASP A 334 4.55 -16.04 -4.26
N ASP A 335 5.49 -16.89 -3.85
CA ASP A 335 6.63 -17.26 -4.70
C ASP A 335 6.19 -17.98 -5.98
N ASN A 336 4.99 -18.57 -6.02
CA ASN A 336 4.47 -19.22 -7.22
C ASN A 336 4.15 -18.19 -8.31
N ASP A 337 3.62 -17.02 -7.96
CA ASP A 337 3.32 -15.96 -8.92
C ASP A 337 4.59 -15.48 -9.66
N ILE A 338 5.76 -15.51 -9.00
CA ILE A 338 7.06 -15.19 -9.62
C ILE A 338 7.53 -16.33 -10.51
N LEU A 339 7.45 -17.57 -10.03
CA LEU A 339 7.80 -18.73 -10.83
C LEU A 339 6.95 -18.84 -12.11
N GLU A 340 5.67 -18.48 -12.04
CA GLU A 340 4.79 -18.40 -13.20
C GLU A 340 5.25 -17.31 -14.18
N GLN A 341 5.64 -16.14 -13.68
CA GLN A 341 6.20 -15.07 -14.51
C GLN A 341 7.49 -15.53 -15.22
N GLU A 342 8.40 -16.21 -14.51
CA GLU A 342 9.64 -16.74 -15.08
C GLU A 342 9.38 -17.80 -16.15
N LYS A 343 8.50 -18.78 -15.87
CA LYS A 343 8.08 -19.80 -16.85
C LYS A 343 7.46 -19.18 -18.08
N GLN A 344 6.63 -18.15 -17.92
CA GLN A 344 6.01 -17.43 -19.03
C GLN A 344 7.07 -16.74 -19.91
N LYS A 345 8.09 -16.11 -19.29
CA LYS A 345 9.21 -15.50 -20.01
C LYS A 345 10.05 -16.54 -20.76
N GLU A 346 10.35 -17.68 -20.15
CA GLU A 346 11.06 -18.78 -20.80
C GLU A 346 10.30 -19.32 -22.00
N PHE A 347 8.99 -19.51 -21.86
CA PHE A 347 8.11 -19.93 -22.95
C PHE A 347 8.14 -18.94 -24.12
N TYR A 348 8.03 -17.63 -23.85
CA TYR A 348 8.12 -16.62 -24.90
C TYR A 348 9.51 -16.56 -25.55
N ALA A 349 10.59 -16.74 -24.78
CA ALA A 349 11.94 -16.80 -25.32
C ALA A 349 12.14 -17.99 -26.25
N GLN A 350 11.64 -19.17 -25.87
CA GLN A 350 11.66 -20.37 -26.70
C GLN A 350 10.79 -20.23 -27.96
N ALA A 351 9.58 -19.67 -27.83
CA ALA A 351 8.72 -19.41 -28.97
C ALA A 351 9.40 -18.45 -29.99
N LYS A 352 10.06 -17.39 -29.50
CA LYS A 352 10.80 -16.44 -30.35
C LYS A 352 11.96 -17.13 -31.09
N LEU A 353 12.72 -17.98 -30.40
CA LEU A 353 13.78 -18.78 -31.02
C LEU A 353 13.23 -19.74 -32.08
N ASN A 354 12.09 -20.38 -31.83
CA ASN A 354 11.46 -21.30 -32.77
C ASN A 354 10.91 -20.56 -34.01
N CYS A 355 10.34 -19.37 -33.86
CA CYS A 355 9.93 -18.53 -34.99
C CYS A 355 11.12 -18.03 -35.82
N GLN A 356 12.27 -17.77 -35.19
CA GLN A 356 13.50 -17.37 -35.90
C GLN A 356 14.18 -18.52 -36.66
N LYS A 357 13.88 -19.77 -36.30
CA LYS A 357 14.43 -20.98 -36.95
C LYS A 357 13.62 -21.46 -38.15
N MET A 358 12.50 -20.82 -38.50
CA MET A 358 11.78 -21.16 -39.73
C MET A 358 12.57 -20.66 -40.96
N PRO A 359 12.98 -21.55 -41.89
CA PRO A 359 13.67 -21.13 -43.10
C PRO A 359 12.74 -20.26 -43.94
N SER A 360 13.23 -19.11 -44.39
CA SER A 360 12.60 -18.33 -45.46
C SER A 360 12.63 -19.16 -46.74
N HIS A 361 11.56 -19.87 -47.08
CA HIS A 361 11.38 -20.42 -48.41
C HIS A 361 11.17 -19.27 -49.42
N LYS A 362 12.29 -18.70 -49.88
CA LYS A 362 12.40 -18.06 -51.18
C LYS A 362 13.27 -18.97 -52.03
N GLU A 363 12.64 -19.80 -52.84
CA GLU A 363 13.11 -20.29 -54.14
C GLU A 363 12.19 -21.42 -54.59
N TYR A 364 11.32 -21.14 -55.56
CA TYR A 364 10.95 -22.04 -56.64
C TYR A 364 10.35 -21.18 -57.75
N VAL A 365 11.21 -20.74 -58.67
CA VAL A 365 10.81 -20.33 -60.02
C VAL A 365 11.44 -21.35 -60.97
N GLY A 366 10.59 -21.96 -61.79
CA GLY A 366 10.97 -22.52 -63.09
C GLY A 366 11.10 -24.03 -63.13
N GLU A 367 10.05 -24.71 -63.59
CA GLU A 367 10.21 -25.60 -64.74
C GLU A 367 8.87 -25.77 -65.48
N THR A 368 8.81 -25.14 -66.65
CA THR A 368 7.80 -25.33 -67.69
C THR A 368 7.91 -26.73 -68.28
N LYS A 369 6.84 -27.52 -68.20
CA LYS A 369 6.62 -28.66 -69.12
C LYS A 369 5.27 -28.51 -69.80
N THR A 370 5.33 -28.04 -71.05
CA THR A 370 4.27 -28.18 -72.05
C THR A 370 4.10 -29.64 -72.46
N PHE A 371 2.89 -30.20 -72.38
CA PHE A 371 2.42 -31.24 -73.30
C PHE A 371 0.90 -31.16 -73.55
N LYS A 372 0.60 -30.75 -74.79
CA LYS A 372 -0.50 -31.07 -75.72
C LYS A 372 -1.97 -31.16 -75.27
N VAL A 373 -2.73 -30.42 -76.07
CA VAL A 373 -4.17 -30.32 -76.30
C VAL A 373 -4.82 -31.61 -76.82
N GLN A 374 -6.02 -31.92 -76.29
CA GLN A 374 -7.21 -32.49 -76.95
C GLN A 374 -8.38 -32.01 -76.06
N GLY A 375 -9.38 -31.22 -76.50
CA GLY A 375 -10.09 -31.25 -77.76
C GLY A 375 -11.44 -31.94 -77.55
N ALA A 376 -12.43 -31.25 -76.97
CA ALA A 376 -13.86 -31.56 -77.13
C ALA A 376 -14.71 -30.38 -76.63
N SER A 377 -15.35 -29.72 -77.58
CA SER A 377 -16.51 -28.83 -77.46
C SER A 377 -17.71 -29.54 -76.84
N ILE A 378 -18.63 -28.78 -76.23
CA ILE A 378 -20.07 -28.65 -76.59
C ILE A 378 -20.79 -27.87 -75.47
N ASP A 379 -21.10 -26.62 -75.80
CA ASP A 379 -22.41 -25.95 -75.73
C ASP A 379 -23.39 -26.08 -74.55
N LYS A 380 -23.87 -24.88 -74.16
CA LYS A 380 -25.28 -24.43 -73.98
C LYS A 380 -25.94 -24.63 -72.61
N GLU A 381 -26.37 -23.51 -71.98
CA GLU A 381 -27.76 -22.96 -71.93
C GLU A 381 -28.67 -23.90 -71.11
N ASP A 382 -29.51 -23.51 -70.16
CA ASP A 382 -30.13 -22.25 -69.72
C ASP A 382 -30.78 -22.56 -68.35
N SER A 383 -31.05 -21.51 -67.57
CA SER A 383 -32.20 -21.28 -66.63
C SER A 383 -31.76 -20.53 -65.39
#